data_AF-A0A1V4RRJ7-F1
#
_entry.id   AF-A0A1V4RRJ7-F1
#
_cell.length_a   1.000
_cell.length_b   1.000
_cell.length_c   1.000
_cell.angle_alpha   90.00
_cell.angle_beta   90.00
_cell.angle_gamma   90.00
#
_symmetry.space_group_name_H-M   'P 1'
#
loop_
_entity.id
_entity.type
_entity.pdbx_description
1 polymer ?
#
loop_
_entity_poly.entity_id
_entity_poly.type
_entity_poly.pdbx_seq_one_letter_code
_entity_poly.pdbx_strand_id
1 'polypeptide(L)'
;MSKRITENTRNTGGQKQVSLYRDSILKELYPLSGKEVLDYILEREDSRQFIQELPSDDFFWLIKKVGDDDCMPLLELASEDQWQHVLDLEIWQKDRLHLEQISRWIGKLEYADAGRLVKWFFGEGQAVAYYFLSKSVQVLVKEDDDDILDLPDGFFTLDGVFYVKVIDKKRKEAIENILRTMSREDLDLYNGFLLGLSGVLPSELEEGMYRQRNIRLAEHGFLPFEEALAVYAPLKPEELVSEELEETAGHMIINGEARDLAPVSPLYHAMGQNLWATVSSNITDDLFLDRIRLEFGGLCNQIFSADGFLDNELVALIKTCRKAAGYLNLALEKLCGSDISSAERLVKNNSLISIFRVGFGLALALKWEAEGWVKKSWFHGRGLDFSFWGDEWGATLVGLARNKPQLYAGFKDGEEYRDFQGISELDDCNRLLKRVMALDKLMERLEGLYTLNVKRIKDSQSTFHPLLFNLFARKSLKLKPGFSGISSHQARKLFGHLRAGGSKPPYQMPGFEEAFVKDFLSYVDHLEAGSVAVLKDVLSLIWREFSEEYEWVSQKNLDEKFQRFLWITS
;
A
#
# COMPACT_ATOMS: atom_id res chain seq x y z
N MET A 1 52.47 11.49 -31.36
CA MET A 1 51.64 12.51 -30.69
C MET A 1 50.83 13.22 -31.77
N SER A 2 49.52 13.41 -31.73
CA SER A 2 48.49 13.06 -30.75
C SER A 2 47.13 13.10 -31.48
N LYS A 3 46.31 12.09 -31.18
CA LYS A 3 44.84 12.00 -31.16
C LYS A 3 43.99 12.89 -32.09
N ARG A 4 43.31 12.23 -33.05
CA ARG A 4 41.95 12.57 -33.47
C ARG A 4 40.96 11.92 -32.49
N ILE A 5 40.09 12.74 -31.92
CA ILE A 5 38.90 12.29 -31.17
C ILE A 5 37.77 12.20 -32.19
N THR A 6 37.25 11.00 -32.41
CA THR A 6 35.99 10.72 -33.09
C THR A 6 34.85 11.01 -32.13
N GLU A 7 34.08 12.07 -32.40
CA GLU A 7 32.75 12.26 -31.86
C GLU A 7 31.81 11.25 -32.52
N ASN A 8 31.30 10.31 -31.73
CA ASN A 8 30.23 9.40 -32.10
C ASN A 8 28.90 10.13 -31.82
N THR A 9 28.29 10.69 -32.85
CA THR A 9 26.88 11.12 -32.83
C THR A 9 26.00 9.87 -32.66
N ARG A 10 25.66 9.53 -31.40
CA ARG A 10 24.82 8.38 -31.07
C ARG A 10 23.34 8.66 -31.37
N ASN A 11 22.68 7.58 -31.74
CA ASN A 11 21.36 7.39 -32.34
C ASN A 11 20.16 7.75 -31.41
N THR A 12 19.95 9.02 -31.09
CA THR A 12 18.87 9.46 -30.17
C THR A 12 17.47 9.54 -30.82
N GLY A 13 17.39 9.65 -32.15
CA GLY A 13 16.13 9.79 -32.88
C GLY A 13 15.29 8.50 -32.95
N GLY A 14 15.93 7.34 -33.14
CA GLY A 14 15.24 6.04 -33.20
C GLY A 14 14.71 5.59 -31.83
N GLN A 15 15.52 5.74 -30.77
CA GLN A 15 15.14 5.38 -29.40
C GLN A 15 13.94 6.21 -28.89
N LYS A 16 13.86 7.49 -29.27
CA LYS A 16 12.71 8.36 -28.94
C LYS A 16 11.40 7.87 -29.55
N GLN A 17 11.43 7.37 -30.78
CA GLN A 17 10.23 6.90 -31.48
C GLN A 17 9.73 5.57 -30.91
N VAL A 18 10.64 4.70 -30.46
CA VAL A 18 10.33 3.43 -29.80
C VAL A 18 9.71 3.63 -28.41
N SER A 19 10.28 4.51 -27.57
CA SER A 19 9.73 4.81 -26.23
C SER A 19 8.31 5.39 -26.27
N LEU A 20 8.06 6.37 -27.15
CA LEU A 20 6.72 6.96 -27.32
C LEU A 20 5.69 5.98 -27.88
N TYR A 21 6.11 5.07 -28.76
CA TYR A 21 5.27 4.01 -29.31
C TYR A 21 4.91 2.97 -28.23
N ARG A 22 5.89 2.54 -27.44
CA ARG A 22 5.73 1.63 -26.30
C ARG A 22 4.72 2.18 -25.28
N ASP A 23 4.88 3.44 -24.91
CA ASP A 23 3.98 4.12 -23.97
C ASP A 23 2.53 4.13 -24.44
N SER A 24 2.32 4.36 -25.73
CA SER A 24 0.99 4.36 -26.34
C SER A 24 0.35 2.98 -26.23
N ILE A 25 1.10 1.92 -26.57
CA ILE A 25 0.58 0.54 -26.52
C ILE A 25 0.27 0.14 -25.07
N LEU A 26 1.19 0.35 -24.13
CA LEU A 26 0.93 0.00 -22.73
C LEU A 26 -0.32 0.71 -22.19
N LYS A 27 -0.52 1.98 -22.57
CA LYS A 27 -1.74 2.74 -22.22
C LYS A 27 -3.02 2.12 -22.78
N GLU A 28 -2.97 1.55 -23.98
CA GLU A 28 -4.09 0.84 -24.61
C GLU A 28 -4.38 -0.51 -23.91
N LEU A 29 -3.36 -1.16 -23.34
CA LEU A 29 -3.49 -2.46 -22.66
C LEU A 29 -4.12 -2.36 -21.26
N TYR A 30 -3.86 -1.30 -20.50
CA TYR A 30 -4.34 -1.22 -19.11
C TYR A 30 -5.86 -1.36 -18.89
N PRO A 31 -6.76 -0.77 -19.71
CA PRO A 31 -8.20 -0.92 -19.53
C PRO A 31 -8.70 -2.33 -19.84
N LEU A 32 -7.93 -3.13 -20.59
CA LEU A 32 -8.30 -4.49 -21.00
C LEU A 32 -8.20 -5.47 -19.83
N SER A 33 -8.94 -6.58 -19.89
CA SER A 33 -8.76 -7.73 -18.99
C SER A 33 -7.47 -8.49 -19.31
N GLY A 34 -6.97 -9.31 -18.38
CA GLY A 34 -5.74 -10.09 -18.59
C GLY A 34 -5.78 -10.95 -19.86
N LYS A 35 -6.93 -11.56 -20.16
CA LYS A 35 -7.13 -12.34 -21.39
C LYS A 35 -7.06 -11.46 -22.65
N GLU A 36 -7.77 -10.33 -22.66
CA GLU A 36 -7.76 -9.42 -23.82
C GLU A 36 -6.38 -8.82 -24.07
N VAL A 37 -5.61 -8.55 -23.01
CA VAL A 37 -4.21 -8.13 -23.12
C VAL A 37 -3.36 -9.22 -23.79
N LEU A 38 -3.51 -10.47 -23.36
CA LEU A 38 -2.77 -11.59 -23.93
C LEU A 38 -3.11 -11.80 -25.40
N ASP A 39 -4.41 -11.83 -25.74
CA ASP A 39 -4.90 -11.97 -27.11
C ASP A 39 -4.33 -10.84 -27.99
N TYR A 40 -4.40 -9.58 -27.53
CA TYR A 40 -3.84 -8.44 -28.25
C TYR A 40 -2.34 -8.60 -28.54
N ILE A 41 -1.55 -9.04 -27.55
CA ILE A 41 -0.09 -9.19 -27.74
C ILE A 41 0.21 -10.33 -28.72
N LEU A 42 -0.49 -11.45 -28.63
CA LEU A 42 -0.24 -12.62 -29.48
C LEU A 42 -0.68 -12.41 -30.93
N GLU A 43 -1.66 -11.55 -31.18
CA GLU A 43 -2.12 -11.20 -32.54
C GLU A 43 -1.14 -10.29 -33.29
N ARG A 44 -0.12 -9.75 -32.62
CA ARG A 44 0.88 -8.88 -33.25
C ARG A 44 1.95 -9.66 -33.99
N GLU A 45 2.35 -9.14 -35.15
CA GLU A 45 3.48 -9.69 -35.93
C GLU A 45 4.83 -9.52 -35.21
N ASP A 46 4.98 -8.48 -34.38
CA ASP A 46 6.21 -8.12 -33.66
C ASP A 46 6.19 -8.51 -32.17
N SER A 47 5.32 -9.44 -31.77
CA SER A 47 5.04 -9.78 -30.36
C SER A 47 6.29 -10.06 -29.52
N ARG A 48 7.25 -10.85 -30.02
CA ARG A 48 8.52 -11.15 -29.33
C ARG A 48 9.37 -9.91 -29.13
N GLN A 49 9.54 -9.10 -30.18
CA GLN A 49 10.33 -7.87 -30.12
C GLN A 49 9.70 -6.88 -29.14
N PHE A 50 8.38 -6.69 -29.23
CA PHE A 50 7.64 -5.82 -28.32
C PHE A 50 7.86 -6.22 -26.85
N ILE A 51 7.71 -7.50 -26.51
CA ILE A 51 7.91 -7.98 -25.14
C ILE A 51 9.36 -7.74 -24.68
N GLN A 52 10.35 -8.07 -25.50
CA GLN A 52 11.77 -7.96 -25.12
C GLN A 52 12.25 -6.50 -24.98
N GLU A 53 11.56 -5.54 -25.61
CA GLU A 53 11.82 -4.10 -25.47
C GLU A 53 11.13 -3.47 -24.25
N LEU A 54 10.28 -4.22 -23.52
CA LEU A 54 9.69 -3.74 -22.27
C LEU A 54 10.71 -3.72 -21.12
N PRO A 55 10.70 -2.69 -20.27
CA PRO A 55 11.41 -2.72 -19.00
C PRO A 55 10.96 -3.93 -18.18
N SER A 56 11.88 -4.56 -17.45
CA SER A 56 11.57 -5.76 -16.65
C SER A 56 10.44 -5.52 -15.64
N ASP A 57 10.34 -4.31 -15.08
CA ASP A 57 9.23 -3.92 -14.21
C ASP A 57 7.89 -3.96 -14.98
N ASP A 58 7.79 -3.32 -16.15
CA ASP A 58 6.55 -3.33 -16.94
C ASP A 58 6.16 -4.74 -17.41
N PHE A 59 7.15 -5.57 -17.75
CA PHE A 59 6.92 -6.98 -18.05
C PHE A 59 6.37 -7.75 -16.84
N PHE A 60 6.91 -7.49 -15.64
CA PHE A 60 6.38 -8.08 -14.41
C PHE A 60 4.94 -7.64 -14.13
N TRP A 61 4.62 -6.35 -14.29
CA TRP A 61 3.26 -5.83 -14.19
C TRP A 61 2.31 -6.51 -15.18
N LEU A 62 2.78 -6.76 -16.41
CA LEU A 62 2.03 -7.47 -17.44
C LEU A 62 1.73 -8.92 -17.04
N ILE A 63 2.70 -9.64 -16.48
CA ILE A 63 2.50 -10.99 -15.91
C ILE A 63 1.40 -10.94 -14.85
N LYS A 64 1.46 -9.98 -13.92
CA LYS A 64 0.47 -9.85 -12.84
C LYS A 64 -0.91 -9.45 -13.33
N LYS A 65 -0.99 -8.73 -14.46
CA LYS A 65 -2.23 -8.36 -15.14
C LYS A 65 -2.89 -9.54 -15.85
N VAL A 66 -2.11 -10.36 -16.56
CA VAL A 66 -2.60 -11.59 -17.20
C VAL A 66 -2.99 -12.63 -16.15
N GLY A 67 -2.21 -12.71 -15.08
CA GLY A 67 -2.36 -13.69 -14.02
C GLY A 67 -1.23 -14.73 -14.08
N ASP A 68 -0.74 -15.12 -12.91
CA ASP A 68 0.38 -16.04 -12.78
C ASP A 68 0.17 -17.34 -13.56
N ASP A 69 -1.05 -17.87 -13.60
CA ASP A 69 -1.34 -19.20 -14.18
C ASP A 69 -1.54 -19.18 -15.70
N ASP A 70 -1.75 -18.00 -16.30
CA ASP A 70 -2.01 -17.84 -17.75
C ASP A 70 -0.85 -17.13 -18.48
N CYS A 71 0.24 -16.80 -17.78
CA CYS A 71 1.32 -15.98 -18.33
C CYS A 71 2.36 -16.75 -19.18
N MET A 72 2.22 -18.06 -19.39
CA MET A 72 3.20 -18.86 -20.14
C MET A 72 3.50 -18.34 -21.55
N PRO A 73 2.52 -17.90 -22.36
CA PRO A 73 2.84 -17.35 -23.68
C PRO A 73 3.67 -16.06 -23.60
N LEU A 74 3.52 -15.26 -22.54
CA LEU A 74 4.40 -14.10 -22.31
C LEU A 74 5.81 -14.53 -21.95
N LEU A 75 5.96 -15.58 -21.12
CA LEU A 75 7.27 -16.13 -20.76
C LEU A 75 8.01 -16.68 -21.99
N GLU A 76 7.31 -17.28 -22.95
CA GLU A 76 7.91 -17.76 -24.21
C GLU A 76 8.53 -16.61 -25.03
N LEU A 77 7.88 -15.44 -25.04
CA LEU A 77 8.33 -14.24 -25.75
C LEU A 77 9.47 -13.49 -25.02
N ALA A 78 9.51 -13.57 -23.69
CA ALA A 78 10.42 -12.81 -22.82
C ALA A 78 11.91 -13.04 -23.10
N SER A 79 12.75 -12.10 -22.67
CA SER A 79 14.21 -12.25 -22.60
C SER A 79 14.65 -13.02 -21.34
N GLU A 80 15.91 -13.45 -21.31
CA GLU A 80 16.49 -14.11 -20.12
C GLU A 80 16.61 -13.14 -18.93
N ASP A 81 16.91 -11.86 -19.16
CA ASP A 81 16.90 -10.81 -18.13
C ASP A 81 15.51 -10.64 -17.49
N GLN A 82 14.46 -10.69 -18.32
CA GLN A 82 13.08 -10.63 -17.84
C GLN A 82 12.71 -11.88 -17.02
N TRP A 83 13.16 -13.07 -17.43
CA TRP A 83 13.02 -14.29 -16.62
C TRP A 83 13.71 -14.14 -15.27
N GLN A 84 14.96 -13.65 -15.26
CA GLN A 84 15.73 -13.44 -14.04
C GLN A 84 15.03 -12.45 -13.09
N HIS A 85 14.50 -11.33 -13.61
CA HIS A 85 13.78 -10.35 -12.82
C HIS A 85 12.49 -10.93 -12.19
N VAL A 86 11.70 -11.71 -12.96
CA VAL A 86 10.51 -12.39 -12.44
C VAL A 86 10.90 -13.35 -11.32
N LEU A 87 11.93 -14.18 -11.52
CA LEU A 87 12.39 -15.11 -10.50
C LEU A 87 12.87 -14.38 -9.24
N ASP A 88 13.60 -13.28 -9.37
CA ASP A 88 14.07 -12.48 -8.22
C ASP A 88 12.92 -11.94 -7.36
N LEU A 89 11.75 -11.66 -7.95
CA LEU A 89 10.57 -11.23 -7.20
C LEU A 89 9.76 -12.40 -6.65
N GLU A 90 9.70 -13.53 -7.37
CA GLU A 90 8.64 -14.52 -7.18
C GLU A 90 9.01 -15.81 -6.45
N ILE A 91 10.30 -16.13 -6.29
CA ILE A 91 10.73 -17.41 -5.68
C ILE A 91 11.21 -17.28 -4.22
N TRP A 92 11.12 -16.08 -3.67
CA TRP A 92 11.67 -15.70 -2.36
C TRP A 92 10.56 -15.44 -1.35
N GLN A 93 10.77 -15.96 -0.14
CA GLN A 93 10.01 -15.56 1.04
C GLN A 93 10.96 -14.82 1.98
N LYS A 94 10.93 -13.48 1.92
CA LYS A 94 11.90 -12.59 2.57
C LYS A 94 13.33 -12.86 2.08
N ASP A 95 14.15 -13.49 2.92
CA ASP A 95 15.56 -13.82 2.71
C ASP A 95 15.78 -15.31 2.40
N ARG A 96 14.72 -16.09 2.28
CA ARG A 96 14.77 -17.54 2.05
C ARG A 96 14.13 -17.93 0.74
N LEU A 97 14.72 -18.92 0.06
CA LEU A 97 14.13 -19.50 -1.13
C LEU A 97 12.97 -20.45 -0.80
N HIS A 98 11.86 -20.29 -1.51
CA HIS A 98 10.68 -21.12 -1.32
C HIS A 98 10.60 -22.19 -2.42
N LEU A 99 10.97 -23.43 -2.09
CA LEU A 99 11.12 -24.53 -3.08
C LEU A 99 9.87 -24.76 -3.94
N GLU A 100 8.67 -24.66 -3.35
CA GLU A 100 7.42 -24.83 -4.11
C GLU A 100 7.18 -23.68 -5.10
N GLN A 101 7.64 -22.46 -4.79
CA GLN A 101 7.54 -21.33 -5.72
C GLN A 101 8.59 -21.48 -6.82
N ILE A 102 9.84 -21.86 -6.48
CA ILE A 102 10.89 -22.18 -7.45
C ILE A 102 10.37 -23.19 -8.45
N SER A 103 9.95 -24.36 -7.97
CA SER A 103 9.42 -25.38 -8.86
C SER A 103 8.25 -24.89 -9.73
N ARG A 104 7.39 -23.99 -9.21
CA ARG A 104 6.20 -23.51 -9.93
C ARG A 104 6.63 -22.64 -11.10
N TRP A 105 7.57 -21.73 -10.85
CA TRP A 105 8.10 -20.85 -11.88
C TRP A 105 9.01 -21.60 -12.85
N ILE A 106 9.91 -22.47 -12.38
CA ILE A 106 10.72 -23.32 -13.26
C ILE A 106 9.84 -24.21 -14.15
N GLY A 107 8.76 -24.78 -13.62
CA GLY A 107 7.80 -25.54 -14.44
C GLY A 107 7.11 -24.70 -15.51
N LYS A 108 6.81 -23.42 -15.24
CA LYS A 108 6.27 -22.50 -16.26
C LYS A 108 7.30 -22.15 -17.33
N LEU A 109 8.55 -21.92 -16.95
CA LEU A 109 9.64 -21.65 -17.89
C LEU A 109 9.94 -22.87 -18.76
N GLU A 110 9.89 -24.07 -18.18
CA GLU A 110 10.07 -25.35 -18.87
C GLU A 110 8.96 -25.57 -19.91
N TYR A 111 7.71 -25.33 -19.52
CA TYR A 111 6.57 -25.40 -20.43
C TYR A 111 6.65 -24.36 -21.55
N ALA A 112 7.14 -23.15 -21.26
CA ALA A 112 7.29 -22.07 -22.23
C ALA A 112 8.40 -22.37 -23.25
N ASP A 113 9.59 -22.74 -22.80
CA ASP A 113 10.71 -23.14 -23.67
C ASP A 113 11.77 -23.94 -22.86
N ALA A 114 11.64 -25.27 -22.86
CA ALA A 114 12.56 -26.16 -22.15
C ALA A 114 14.01 -26.06 -22.66
N GLY A 115 14.22 -25.85 -23.96
CA GLY A 115 15.56 -25.75 -24.54
C GLY A 115 16.28 -24.48 -24.08
N ARG A 116 15.58 -23.35 -24.11
CA ARG A 116 16.10 -22.08 -23.59
C ARG A 116 16.33 -22.14 -22.09
N LEU A 117 15.40 -22.73 -21.32
CA LEU A 117 15.59 -22.94 -19.88
C LEU A 117 16.87 -23.71 -19.57
N VAL A 118 17.14 -24.79 -20.31
CA VAL A 118 18.36 -25.58 -20.13
C VAL A 118 19.62 -24.80 -20.48
N LYS A 119 19.61 -24.02 -21.57
CA LYS A 119 20.74 -23.13 -21.91
C LYS A 119 21.00 -22.12 -20.81
N TRP A 120 19.94 -21.52 -20.29
CA TRP A 120 20.03 -20.58 -19.17
C TRP A 120 20.56 -21.26 -17.89
N PHE A 121 20.12 -22.50 -17.59
CA PHE A 121 20.64 -23.30 -16.47
C PHE A 121 22.13 -23.63 -16.60
N PHE A 122 22.68 -23.75 -17.81
CA PHE A 122 24.11 -23.93 -18.00
C PHE A 122 24.91 -22.62 -17.94
N GLY A 123 24.24 -21.47 -18.00
CA GLY A 123 24.84 -20.14 -17.90
C GLY A 123 24.42 -19.42 -16.61
N GLU A 124 23.68 -18.32 -16.78
CA GLU A 124 23.32 -17.40 -15.68
C GLU A 124 22.43 -18.04 -14.61
N GLY A 125 21.58 -18.99 -14.99
CA GLY A 125 20.67 -19.70 -14.11
C GLY A 125 21.28 -20.86 -13.32
N GLN A 126 22.58 -21.08 -13.43
CA GLN A 126 23.26 -22.25 -12.89
C GLN A 126 23.06 -22.42 -11.37
N ALA A 127 23.10 -21.33 -10.60
CA ALA A 127 22.88 -21.39 -9.15
C ALA A 127 21.45 -21.85 -8.81
N VAL A 128 20.45 -21.35 -9.55
CA VAL A 128 19.05 -21.77 -9.39
C VAL A 128 18.89 -23.24 -9.75
N ALA A 129 19.51 -23.69 -10.85
CA ALA A 129 19.48 -25.09 -11.29
C ALA A 129 20.07 -26.04 -10.23
N TYR A 130 21.26 -25.73 -9.69
CA TYR A 130 21.89 -26.54 -8.64
C TYR A 130 21.06 -26.56 -7.36
N TYR A 131 20.55 -25.41 -6.91
CA TYR A 131 19.72 -25.35 -5.72
C TYR A 131 18.43 -26.17 -5.90
N PHE A 132 17.75 -25.98 -7.03
CA PHE A 132 16.50 -26.67 -7.34
C PHE A 132 16.70 -28.18 -7.46
N LEU A 133 17.64 -28.63 -8.28
CA LEU A 133 17.85 -30.05 -8.56
C LEU A 133 18.48 -30.78 -7.39
N SER A 134 19.40 -30.17 -6.62
CA SER A 134 19.97 -30.81 -5.41
C SER A 134 18.93 -31.12 -4.34
N LYS A 135 17.80 -30.40 -4.35
CA LYS A 135 16.64 -30.65 -3.46
C LYS A 135 15.58 -31.55 -4.07
N SER A 136 15.61 -31.75 -5.39
CA SER A 136 14.52 -32.40 -6.13
C SER A 136 14.90 -33.77 -6.67
N VAL A 137 16.19 -34.08 -6.79
CA VAL A 137 16.68 -35.35 -7.33
C VAL A 137 17.70 -36.03 -6.42
N GLN A 138 17.76 -37.35 -6.52
CA GLN A 138 18.82 -38.18 -5.97
C GLN A 138 19.66 -38.72 -7.12
N VAL A 139 20.98 -38.60 -7.02
CA VAL A 139 21.94 -39.07 -8.04
C VAL A 139 22.80 -40.19 -7.45
N LEU A 140 22.97 -41.27 -8.21
CA LEU A 140 23.91 -42.34 -7.96
C LEU A 140 24.85 -42.48 -9.15
N VAL A 141 26.12 -42.78 -8.89
CA VAL A 141 27.15 -42.99 -9.92
C VAL A 141 27.50 -44.46 -9.95
N LYS A 142 27.59 -45.06 -11.14
CA LYS A 142 28.12 -46.42 -11.30
C LYS A 142 29.64 -46.39 -11.13
N GLU A 143 30.15 -47.06 -10.10
CA GLU A 143 31.58 -47.05 -9.76
C GLU A 143 32.41 -48.03 -10.61
N ASP A 144 31.88 -49.22 -10.96
CA ASP A 144 32.58 -50.24 -11.76
C ASP A 144 31.65 -50.95 -12.77
N ASP A 145 32.21 -51.40 -13.90
CA ASP A 145 31.44 -52.03 -14.99
C ASP A 145 30.78 -53.37 -14.63
N ASP A 146 31.38 -54.09 -13.67
CA ASP A 146 30.93 -55.40 -13.16
C ASP A 146 29.91 -55.30 -12.01
N ASP A 147 29.63 -54.10 -11.50
CA ASP A 147 28.61 -53.90 -10.48
C ASP A 147 27.21 -53.92 -11.11
N ILE A 148 26.48 -55.02 -10.85
CA ILE A 148 25.03 -55.03 -10.97
C ILE A 148 24.50 -54.17 -9.81
N LEU A 149 24.35 -52.87 -10.05
CA LEU A 149 23.58 -52.02 -9.14
C LEU A 149 22.16 -52.60 -9.05
N ASP A 150 21.81 -53.16 -7.89
CA ASP A 150 20.42 -53.42 -7.50
C ASP A 150 19.72 -52.06 -7.38
N LEU A 151 19.36 -51.48 -8.53
CA LEU A 151 18.81 -50.15 -8.65
C LEU A 151 17.43 -50.13 -7.98
N PRO A 152 17.25 -49.30 -6.94
CA PRO A 152 15.95 -49.15 -6.32
C PRO A 152 14.91 -48.67 -7.35
N ASP A 153 13.64 -49.03 -7.13
CA ASP A 153 12.56 -48.59 -8.02
C ASP A 153 12.52 -47.06 -8.19
N GLY A 154 12.39 -46.62 -9.44
CA GLY A 154 12.18 -45.22 -9.82
C GLY A 154 13.45 -44.44 -10.22
N PHE A 155 14.62 -45.09 -10.29
CA PHE A 155 15.79 -44.51 -10.94
C PHE A 155 15.72 -44.70 -12.46
N PHE A 156 16.21 -43.71 -13.20
CA PHE A 156 16.44 -43.80 -14.64
C PHE A 156 17.84 -43.26 -14.97
N THR A 157 18.34 -43.61 -16.16
CA THR A 157 19.63 -43.13 -16.67
C THR A 157 19.46 -42.68 -18.12
N LEU A 158 20.28 -41.71 -18.54
CA LEU A 158 20.31 -41.18 -19.90
C LEU A 158 21.66 -41.43 -20.60
N ASP A 159 22.68 -41.79 -19.84
CA ASP A 159 24.09 -41.92 -20.25
C ASP A 159 24.71 -43.29 -19.87
N GLY A 160 24.03 -44.08 -19.04
CA GLY A 160 24.52 -45.35 -18.50
C GLY A 160 25.48 -45.22 -17.32
N VAL A 161 25.84 -43.99 -16.92
CA VAL A 161 26.83 -43.67 -15.88
C VAL A 161 26.13 -43.11 -14.63
N PHE A 162 25.27 -42.11 -14.83
CA PHE A 162 24.52 -41.47 -13.77
C PHE A 162 23.09 -42.01 -13.72
N TYR A 163 22.67 -42.41 -12.52
CA TYR A 163 21.32 -42.88 -12.25
C TYR A 163 20.62 -41.85 -11.39
N VAL A 164 19.52 -41.30 -11.90
CA VAL A 164 18.78 -40.21 -11.27
C VAL A 164 17.38 -40.66 -10.88
N LYS A 165 16.95 -40.26 -9.68
CA LYS A 165 15.57 -40.43 -9.21
C LYS A 165 15.01 -39.08 -8.78
N VAL A 166 13.87 -38.72 -9.35
CA VAL A 166 13.14 -37.53 -8.92
C VAL A 166 12.39 -37.82 -7.62
N ILE A 167 12.67 -37.02 -6.59
CA ILE A 167 12.09 -37.13 -5.25
C ILE A 167 10.73 -36.43 -5.21
N ASP A 168 10.60 -35.29 -5.90
CA ASP A 168 9.34 -34.56 -6.02
C ASP A 168 8.37 -35.27 -6.98
N LYS A 169 7.48 -36.08 -6.41
CA LYS A 169 6.47 -36.83 -7.19
C LYS A 169 5.48 -35.94 -7.92
N LYS A 170 5.17 -34.75 -7.41
CA LYS A 170 4.16 -33.86 -8.05
C LYS A 170 4.68 -33.29 -9.36
N ARG A 171 6.00 -33.13 -9.46
CA ARG A 171 6.66 -32.43 -10.57
C ARG A 171 7.65 -33.32 -11.32
N LYS A 172 7.48 -34.63 -11.14
CA LYS A 172 8.34 -35.67 -11.71
C LYS A 172 8.51 -35.49 -13.21
N GLU A 173 7.41 -35.30 -13.95
CA GLU A 173 7.43 -35.18 -15.40
C GLU A 173 8.25 -33.97 -15.88
N ALA A 174 8.03 -32.79 -15.27
CA ALA A 174 8.76 -31.58 -15.61
C ALA A 174 10.27 -31.73 -15.32
N ILE A 175 10.64 -32.25 -14.15
CA ILE A 175 12.05 -32.45 -13.78
C ILE A 175 12.72 -33.48 -14.71
N GLU A 176 12.05 -34.59 -15.02
CA GLU A 176 12.56 -35.58 -15.97
C GLU A 176 12.74 -34.97 -17.37
N ASN A 177 11.83 -34.12 -17.83
CA ASN A 177 11.96 -33.46 -19.13
C ASN A 177 13.13 -32.46 -19.15
N ILE A 178 13.34 -31.69 -18.07
CA ILE A 178 14.51 -30.84 -17.90
C ILE A 178 15.79 -31.68 -18.02
N LEU A 179 15.91 -32.77 -17.26
CA LEU A 179 17.11 -33.61 -17.29
C LEU A 179 17.35 -34.24 -18.67
N ARG A 180 16.29 -34.69 -19.34
CA ARG A 180 16.36 -35.19 -20.74
C ARG A 180 16.76 -34.11 -21.73
N THR A 181 16.35 -32.87 -21.49
CA THR A 181 16.70 -31.73 -22.34
C THR A 181 18.15 -31.32 -22.11
N MET A 182 18.61 -31.29 -20.85
CA MET A 182 20.02 -31.08 -20.49
C MET A 182 20.94 -32.07 -21.19
N SER A 183 20.63 -33.37 -21.11
CA SER A 183 21.46 -34.41 -21.74
C SER A 183 21.49 -34.32 -23.28
N ARG A 184 20.42 -33.81 -23.90
CA ARG A 184 20.32 -33.64 -25.35
C ARG A 184 21.05 -32.39 -25.84
N GLU A 185 21.05 -31.32 -25.03
CA GLU A 185 21.70 -30.06 -25.35
C GLU A 185 23.23 -30.19 -25.25
N ASP A 186 23.73 -30.69 -24.11
CA ASP A 186 25.16 -30.92 -23.91
C ASP A 186 25.37 -32.02 -22.84
N LEU A 187 25.80 -33.20 -23.30
CA LEU A 187 25.99 -34.37 -22.44
C LEU A 187 27.14 -34.19 -21.45
N ASP A 188 28.21 -33.47 -21.83
CA ASP A 188 29.38 -33.27 -20.97
C ASP A 188 29.04 -32.28 -19.85
N LEU A 189 28.35 -31.18 -20.17
CA LEU A 189 27.83 -30.25 -19.16
C LEU A 189 26.80 -30.90 -18.25
N TYR A 190 25.92 -31.75 -18.79
CA TYR A 190 24.97 -32.53 -18.00
C TYR A 190 25.68 -33.45 -16.99
N ASN A 191 26.66 -34.23 -17.45
CA ASN A 191 27.45 -35.14 -16.60
C ASN A 191 28.19 -34.37 -15.51
N GLY A 192 28.86 -33.27 -15.88
CA GLY A 192 29.54 -32.38 -14.94
C GLY A 192 28.58 -31.78 -13.90
N PHE A 193 27.39 -31.38 -14.33
CA PHE A 193 26.35 -30.86 -13.46
C PHE A 193 25.87 -31.92 -12.45
N LEU A 194 25.57 -33.14 -12.90
CA LEU A 194 25.13 -34.23 -12.01
C LEU A 194 26.19 -34.61 -10.98
N LEU A 195 27.45 -34.67 -11.39
CA LEU A 195 28.57 -34.91 -10.47
C LEU A 195 28.64 -33.81 -9.40
N GLY A 196 28.47 -32.55 -9.81
CA GLY A 196 28.50 -31.37 -8.95
C GLY A 196 27.37 -31.32 -7.91
N LEU A 197 26.20 -31.92 -8.17
CA LEU A 197 25.05 -31.88 -7.26
C LEU A 197 25.36 -32.43 -5.86
N SER A 198 26.24 -33.43 -5.76
CA SER A 198 26.62 -34.06 -4.49
C SER A 198 27.45 -33.14 -3.58
N GLY A 199 28.17 -32.18 -4.17
CA GLY A 199 29.02 -31.21 -3.46
C GLY A 199 28.33 -29.89 -3.13
N VAL A 200 27.08 -29.69 -3.54
CA VAL A 200 26.35 -28.44 -3.28
C VAL A 200 26.07 -28.31 -1.79
N LEU A 201 26.47 -27.17 -1.21
CA LEU A 201 26.04 -26.72 0.10
C LEU A 201 24.86 -25.75 -0.07
N PRO A 202 23.60 -26.18 0.14
CA PRO A 202 22.44 -25.38 -0.23
C PRO A 202 22.38 -24.03 0.47
N SER A 203 22.86 -23.95 1.71
CA SER A 203 22.88 -22.70 2.49
C SER A 203 23.85 -21.67 1.93
N GLU A 204 25.05 -22.09 1.49
CA GLU A 204 26.03 -21.19 0.88
C GLU A 204 25.54 -20.68 -0.49
N LEU A 205 24.93 -21.58 -1.27
CA LEU A 205 24.38 -21.24 -2.57
C LEU A 205 23.19 -20.28 -2.44
N GLU A 206 22.29 -20.53 -1.49
CA GLU A 206 21.15 -19.65 -1.17
C GLU A 206 21.62 -18.25 -0.73
N GLU A 207 22.62 -18.17 0.14
CA GLU A 207 23.18 -16.88 0.56
C GLU A 207 23.83 -16.12 -0.61
N GLY A 208 24.57 -16.82 -1.47
CA GLY A 208 25.16 -16.24 -2.68
C GLY A 208 24.09 -15.67 -3.62
N MET A 209 23.03 -16.43 -3.89
CA MET A 209 21.90 -15.98 -4.70
C MET A 209 21.17 -14.80 -4.06
N TYR A 210 20.99 -14.80 -2.73
CA TYR A 210 20.32 -13.71 -2.02
C TYR A 210 21.09 -12.39 -2.19
N ARG A 211 22.43 -12.42 -2.07
CA ARG A 211 23.26 -11.23 -2.28
C ARG A 211 23.18 -10.72 -3.72
N GLN A 212 23.27 -11.62 -4.71
CA GLN A 212 23.18 -11.24 -6.12
C GLN A 212 21.81 -10.66 -6.48
N ARG A 213 20.74 -11.28 -5.97
CA ARG A 213 19.37 -10.76 -6.09
C ARG A 213 19.28 -9.33 -5.57
N ASN A 214 19.78 -9.07 -4.36
CA ASN A 214 19.70 -7.73 -3.77
C ASN A 214 20.42 -6.68 -4.62
N ILE A 215 21.54 -7.05 -5.26
CA ILE A 215 22.26 -6.14 -6.18
C ILE A 215 21.39 -5.82 -7.39
N ARG A 216 20.84 -6.83 -8.08
CA ARG A 216 19.97 -6.64 -9.25
C ARG A 216 18.71 -5.85 -8.91
N LEU A 217 18.04 -6.22 -7.83
CA LEU A 217 16.79 -5.59 -7.38
C LEU A 217 17.00 -4.14 -6.92
N ALA A 218 18.16 -3.79 -6.36
CA ALA A 218 18.48 -2.41 -5.98
C ALA A 218 18.50 -1.46 -7.18
N GLU A 219 18.86 -1.93 -8.38
CA GLU A 219 18.83 -1.12 -9.62
C GLU A 219 17.40 -0.69 -9.99
N HIS A 220 16.40 -1.49 -9.60
CA HIS A 220 14.98 -1.19 -9.76
C HIS A 220 14.37 -0.46 -8.54
N GLY A 221 15.16 -0.13 -7.52
CA GLY A 221 14.70 0.55 -6.30
C GLY A 221 14.13 -0.38 -5.21
N PHE A 222 14.25 -1.70 -5.37
CA PHE A 222 13.97 -2.65 -4.28
C PHE A 222 15.17 -2.74 -3.35
N LEU A 223 15.17 -1.88 -2.32
CA LEU A 223 16.22 -1.87 -1.30
C LEU A 223 15.95 -2.94 -0.22
N PRO A 224 17.01 -3.44 0.47
CA PRO A 224 16.84 -4.26 1.66
C PRO A 224 15.88 -3.61 2.66
N PHE A 225 15.09 -4.41 3.37
CA PHE A 225 14.00 -3.92 4.24
C PHE A 225 14.42 -2.78 5.18
N GLU A 226 15.57 -2.90 5.84
CA GLU A 226 16.06 -1.90 6.80
C GLU A 226 16.40 -0.56 6.12
N GLU A 227 16.97 -0.59 4.92
CA GLU A 227 17.24 0.61 4.12
C GLU A 227 15.95 1.20 3.55
N ALA A 228 15.04 0.34 3.10
CA ALA A 228 13.76 0.74 2.55
C ALA A 228 12.91 1.53 3.57
N LEU A 229 12.98 1.20 4.87
CA LEU A 229 12.29 1.92 5.94
C LEU A 229 12.63 3.43 5.98
N ALA A 230 13.79 3.85 5.45
CA ALA A 230 14.17 5.25 5.37
C ALA A 230 13.18 6.10 4.54
N VAL A 231 12.40 5.48 3.64
CA VAL A 231 11.33 6.16 2.88
C VAL A 231 10.27 6.78 3.78
N TYR A 232 10.08 6.24 4.99
CA TYR A 232 9.12 6.72 5.98
C TYR A 232 9.74 7.65 7.03
N ALA A 233 11.04 7.94 6.94
CA ALA A 233 11.68 8.92 7.81
C ALA A 233 11.21 10.32 7.41
N PRO A 234 10.47 11.06 8.25
CA PRO A 234 9.88 12.33 7.86
C PRO A 234 10.97 13.36 7.50
N LEU A 235 10.68 14.16 6.47
CA LEU A 235 11.50 15.29 6.05
C LEU A 235 10.74 16.58 6.33
N LYS A 236 11.42 17.64 6.77
CA LYS A 236 10.73 18.92 6.99
C LYS A 236 10.47 19.64 5.67
N PRO A 237 9.35 20.37 5.52
CA PRO A 237 9.06 21.09 4.27
C PRO A 237 10.14 22.10 3.87
N GLU A 238 10.83 22.70 4.83
CA GLU A 238 11.89 23.68 4.59
C GLU A 238 13.17 23.07 3.98
N GLU A 239 13.28 21.74 3.95
CA GLU A 239 14.41 21.03 3.33
C GLU A 239 14.21 20.84 1.81
N LEU A 240 13.02 21.14 1.27
CA LEU A 240 12.77 21.11 -0.17
C LEU A 240 13.18 22.43 -0.83
N VAL A 241 13.76 22.34 -2.01
CA VAL A 241 14.18 23.51 -2.80
C VAL A 241 13.00 24.04 -3.62
N SER A 242 12.51 25.23 -3.28
CA SER A 242 11.37 25.88 -3.93
C SER A 242 11.76 26.92 -5.00
N GLU A 243 12.97 27.45 -4.95
CA GLU A 243 13.48 28.47 -5.89
C GLU A 243 14.27 27.83 -7.04
N GLU A 244 14.34 28.52 -8.18
CA GLU A 244 15.20 28.12 -9.29
C GLU A 244 16.67 28.31 -8.87
N LEU A 245 17.41 27.22 -8.77
CA LEU A 245 18.86 27.30 -8.67
C LEU A 245 19.40 27.73 -10.05
N GLU A 246 20.03 28.91 -10.11
CA GLU A 246 20.64 29.47 -11.33
C GLU A 246 21.68 28.54 -11.98
N GLU A 247 22.16 27.50 -11.28
CA GLU A 247 23.22 26.59 -11.74
C GLU A 247 22.96 25.07 -11.55
N THR A 248 21.72 24.60 -11.35
CA THR A 248 21.43 23.14 -11.41
C THR A 248 20.48 22.76 -12.54
N ALA A 249 20.68 23.35 -13.72
CA ALA A 249 20.30 22.75 -14.99
C ALA A 249 21.15 21.52 -15.36
N GLY A 250 21.96 21.01 -14.42
CA GLY A 250 22.52 19.67 -14.46
C GLY A 250 21.50 18.66 -13.97
N HIS A 251 20.41 18.48 -14.70
CA HIS A 251 19.65 17.23 -14.58
C HIS A 251 20.68 16.10 -14.68
N MET A 252 20.73 15.20 -13.68
CA MET A 252 21.45 13.95 -13.79
C MET A 252 21.07 13.36 -15.15
N ILE A 253 22.02 13.39 -16.09
CA ILE A 253 21.78 12.93 -17.45
C ILE A 253 21.43 11.46 -17.29
N ILE A 254 20.15 11.14 -17.49
CA ILE A 254 19.75 9.77 -17.77
C ILE A 254 20.49 9.43 -19.05
N ASN A 255 21.59 8.67 -18.93
CA ASN A 255 22.26 8.11 -20.08
C ASN A 255 21.22 7.35 -20.91
N GLY A 256 21.38 7.27 -22.24
CA GLY A 256 20.39 6.61 -23.11
C GLY A 256 19.99 5.20 -22.63
N GLU A 257 20.92 4.47 -22.02
CA GLU A 257 20.71 3.14 -21.41
C GLU A 257 19.74 3.16 -20.21
N ALA A 258 19.72 4.23 -19.41
CA ALA A 258 18.80 4.36 -18.28
C ALA A 258 17.37 4.76 -18.71
N ARG A 259 17.17 5.23 -19.96
CA ARG A 259 15.83 5.48 -20.50
C ARG A 259 15.09 4.20 -20.85
N ASP A 260 15.81 3.20 -21.35
CA ASP A 260 15.23 1.90 -21.73
C ASP A 260 14.64 1.19 -20.50
N LEU A 261 15.12 1.52 -19.29
CA LEU A 261 14.67 1.00 -18.00
C LEU A 261 13.46 1.74 -17.39
N ALA A 262 13.04 2.90 -17.91
CA ALA A 262 12.00 3.70 -17.27
C ALA A 262 10.61 3.04 -17.38
N PRO A 263 10.00 2.60 -16.26
CA PRO A 263 8.73 1.89 -16.30
C PRO A 263 7.54 2.83 -16.44
N VAL A 264 6.52 2.41 -17.19
CA VAL A 264 5.32 3.20 -17.47
C VAL A 264 4.19 2.85 -16.50
N SER A 265 4.07 1.57 -16.13
CA SER A 265 2.95 1.01 -15.35
C SER A 265 2.74 1.69 -14.00
N PRO A 266 3.79 1.92 -13.18
CA PRO A 266 3.60 2.50 -11.85
C PRO A 266 2.92 3.87 -11.90
N LEU A 267 3.40 4.77 -12.77
CA LEU A 267 2.86 6.13 -12.86
C LEU A 267 1.43 6.13 -13.42
N TYR A 268 1.12 5.24 -14.38
CA TYR A 268 -0.23 5.10 -14.91
C TYR A 268 -1.24 4.69 -13.82
N HIS A 269 -0.91 3.67 -13.02
CA HIS A 269 -1.78 3.16 -11.96
C HIS A 269 -1.93 4.11 -10.77
N ALA A 270 -1.07 5.14 -10.71
CA ALA A 270 -1.12 6.21 -9.72
C ALA A 270 -1.99 7.41 -10.14
N MET A 271 -2.45 7.48 -11.40
CA MET A 271 -3.19 8.63 -11.89
C MET A 271 -4.59 8.71 -11.26
N GLY A 272 -4.91 9.91 -10.75
CA GLY A 272 -6.22 10.27 -10.19
C GLY A 272 -6.61 11.69 -10.62
N GLN A 273 -7.60 12.28 -9.97
CA GLN A 273 -8.01 13.67 -10.21
C GLN A 273 -7.41 14.59 -9.13
N ASN A 274 -6.09 14.71 -9.08
CA ASN A 274 -5.37 15.51 -8.08
C ASN A 274 -4.22 16.33 -8.68
N LEU A 275 -3.59 17.19 -7.87
CA LEU A 275 -2.54 18.10 -8.32
C LEU A 275 -1.32 17.33 -8.84
N TRP A 276 -0.92 16.25 -8.18
CA TRP A 276 0.14 15.36 -8.68
C TRP A 276 -0.18 14.81 -10.09
N ALA A 277 -1.39 14.30 -10.31
CA ALA A 277 -1.79 13.77 -11.60
C ALA A 277 -1.80 14.85 -12.70
N THR A 278 -2.21 16.08 -12.34
CA THR A 278 -2.18 17.23 -13.27
C THR A 278 -0.73 17.61 -13.63
N VAL A 279 0.14 17.75 -12.62
CA VAL A 279 1.56 18.06 -12.82
C VAL A 279 2.23 17.00 -13.67
N SER A 280 2.08 15.72 -13.32
CA SER A 280 2.70 14.60 -14.05
C SER A 280 2.19 14.47 -15.49
N SER A 281 0.92 14.79 -15.76
CA SER A 281 0.35 14.73 -17.11
C SER A 281 0.73 15.91 -17.99
N ASN A 282 1.10 17.06 -17.41
CA ASN A 282 1.51 18.26 -18.14
C ASN A 282 3.00 18.25 -18.52
N ILE A 283 3.77 17.25 -18.09
CA ILE A 283 5.18 17.12 -18.44
C ILE A 283 5.29 16.83 -19.95
N THR A 284 5.87 17.79 -20.67
CA THR A 284 6.09 17.69 -22.13
C THR A 284 7.53 17.37 -22.50
N ASP A 285 8.48 17.54 -21.58
CA ASP A 285 9.88 17.18 -21.80
C ASP A 285 10.10 15.68 -21.52
N ASP A 286 10.48 14.93 -22.55
CA ASP A 286 10.67 13.46 -22.47
C ASP A 286 11.74 13.08 -21.43
N LEU A 287 12.83 13.85 -21.35
CA LEU A 287 13.91 13.60 -20.38
C LEU A 287 13.41 13.72 -18.95
N PHE A 288 12.63 14.76 -18.70
CA PHE A 288 12.01 14.96 -17.41
C PHE A 288 10.95 13.89 -17.11
N LEU A 289 10.15 13.48 -18.09
CA LEU A 289 9.17 12.41 -17.92
C LEU A 289 9.83 11.06 -17.57
N ASP A 290 10.92 10.70 -18.26
CA ASP A 290 11.69 9.48 -17.98
C ASP A 290 12.27 9.50 -16.56
N ARG A 291 12.78 10.66 -16.12
CA ARG A 291 13.22 10.85 -14.72
C ARG A 291 12.07 10.59 -13.75
N ILE A 292 10.91 11.19 -14.00
CA ILE A 292 9.75 11.04 -13.13
C ILE A 292 9.29 9.58 -13.08
N ARG A 293 9.31 8.86 -14.20
CA ARG A 293 8.99 7.42 -14.25
C ARG A 293 9.96 6.58 -13.44
N LEU A 294 11.26 6.81 -13.60
CA LEU A 294 12.30 6.10 -12.83
C LEU A 294 12.18 6.41 -11.33
N GLU A 295 12.10 7.68 -10.95
CA GLU A 295 11.97 8.07 -9.55
C GLU A 295 10.67 7.55 -8.94
N PHE A 296 9.57 7.53 -9.69
CA PHE A 296 8.28 7.06 -9.19
C PHE A 296 8.22 5.54 -9.08
N GLY A 297 8.74 4.81 -10.07
CA GLY A 297 8.90 3.35 -10.02
C GLY A 297 9.78 2.93 -8.86
N GLY A 298 10.96 3.55 -8.72
CA GLY A 298 11.88 3.31 -7.60
C GLY A 298 11.25 3.64 -6.24
N LEU A 299 10.51 4.74 -6.12
CA LEU A 299 9.77 5.08 -4.90
C LEU A 299 8.71 4.01 -4.56
N CYS A 300 7.95 3.53 -5.55
CA CYS A 300 6.98 2.46 -5.35
C CYS A 300 7.65 1.17 -4.89
N ASN A 301 8.74 0.76 -5.54
CA ASN A 301 9.49 -0.45 -5.21
C ASN A 301 10.13 -0.37 -3.81
N GLN A 302 10.60 0.82 -3.41
CA GLN A 302 11.11 1.05 -2.05
C GLN A 302 9.99 1.01 -1.01
N ILE A 303 8.83 1.62 -1.27
CA ILE A 303 7.65 1.54 -0.40
C ILE A 303 7.19 0.07 -0.26
N PHE A 304 7.15 -0.67 -1.37
CA PHE A 304 6.77 -2.08 -1.40
C PHE A 304 7.71 -2.92 -0.54
N SER A 305 9.02 -2.68 -0.65
CA SER A 305 10.05 -3.31 0.18
C SER A 305 9.87 -2.96 1.67
N ALA A 306 9.60 -1.69 1.99
CA ALA A 306 9.38 -1.20 3.36
C ALA A 306 8.04 -1.64 3.98
N ASP A 307 7.06 -2.03 3.14
CA ASP A 307 5.77 -2.58 3.56
C ASP A 307 5.82 -4.11 3.71
N GLY A 308 6.89 -4.76 3.26
CA GLY A 308 7.22 -6.15 3.57
C GLY A 308 6.73 -7.20 2.58
N PHE A 309 6.58 -6.84 1.29
CA PHE A 309 6.16 -7.76 0.20
C PHE A 309 4.89 -8.55 0.55
N LEU A 310 3.80 -7.84 0.84
CA LEU A 310 2.49 -8.44 1.12
C LEU A 310 1.88 -8.94 -0.19
N ASP A 311 2.24 -10.16 -0.57
CA ASP A 311 1.82 -10.89 -1.76
C ASP A 311 2.04 -10.09 -3.07
N ASN A 312 2.88 -10.58 -3.98
CA ASN A 312 3.18 -9.93 -5.27
C ASN A 312 1.96 -9.97 -6.24
N GLU A 313 0.83 -9.46 -5.79
CA GLU A 313 -0.42 -9.39 -6.52
C GLU A 313 -0.58 -7.99 -7.12
N LEU A 314 -1.23 -7.93 -8.28
CA LEU A 314 -1.50 -6.68 -8.99
C LEU A 314 -2.18 -5.64 -8.09
N VAL A 315 -3.10 -6.07 -7.22
CA VAL A 315 -3.83 -5.17 -6.32
C VAL A 315 -2.89 -4.50 -5.32
N ALA A 316 -1.92 -5.24 -4.76
CA ALA A 316 -0.94 -4.70 -3.82
C ALA A 316 0.01 -3.70 -4.49
N LEU A 317 0.43 -3.97 -5.73
CA LEU A 317 1.23 -3.05 -6.53
C LEU A 317 0.47 -1.74 -6.81
N ILE A 318 -0.80 -1.83 -7.25
CA ILE A 318 -1.64 -0.65 -7.50
C ILE A 318 -1.84 0.19 -6.22
N LYS A 319 -2.08 -0.46 -5.08
CA LYS A 319 -2.22 0.23 -3.79
C LYS A 319 -0.95 1.00 -3.43
N THR A 320 0.21 0.40 -3.67
CA THR A 320 1.51 1.04 -3.42
C THR A 320 1.71 2.28 -4.29
N CYS A 321 1.36 2.20 -5.58
CA CYS A 321 1.40 3.36 -6.48
C CYS A 321 0.46 4.49 -6.02
N ARG A 322 -0.78 4.15 -5.61
CA ARG A 322 -1.74 5.13 -5.08
C ARG A 322 -1.27 5.78 -3.79
N LYS A 323 -0.63 5.02 -2.90
CA LYS A 323 -0.01 5.51 -1.68
C LYS A 323 1.12 6.50 -1.98
N ALA A 324 2.05 6.13 -2.87
CA ALA A 324 3.12 7.00 -3.31
C ALA A 324 2.57 8.34 -3.84
N ALA A 325 1.62 8.28 -4.78
CA ALA A 325 0.99 9.46 -5.35
C ALA A 325 0.18 10.27 -4.33
N GLY A 326 -0.51 9.64 -3.40
CA GLY A 326 -1.29 10.31 -2.36
C GLY A 326 -0.42 11.18 -1.45
N TYR A 327 0.72 10.65 -1.00
CA TYR A 327 1.66 11.41 -0.17
C TYR A 327 2.46 12.45 -0.97
N LEU A 328 2.76 12.21 -2.25
CA LEU A 328 3.28 13.26 -3.14
C LEU A 328 2.27 14.41 -3.24
N ASN A 329 1.00 14.09 -3.52
CA ASN A 329 -0.07 15.07 -3.66
C ASN A 329 -0.27 15.89 -2.38
N LEU A 330 -0.26 15.24 -1.21
CA LEU A 330 -0.30 15.91 0.11
C LEU A 330 0.77 16.98 0.26
N ALA A 331 2.02 16.66 -0.10
CA ALA A 331 3.12 17.62 -0.02
C ALA A 331 2.93 18.79 -1.00
N LEU A 332 2.54 18.49 -2.25
CA LEU A 332 2.29 19.51 -3.28
C LEU A 332 1.15 20.44 -2.88
N GLU A 333 0.01 19.92 -2.45
CA GLU A 333 -1.13 20.74 -2.02
C GLU A 333 -0.77 21.60 -0.80
N LYS A 334 0.02 21.05 0.14
CA LYS A 334 0.45 21.79 1.33
C LYS A 334 1.37 22.97 1.00
N LEU A 335 2.28 22.80 0.04
CA LEU A 335 3.34 23.77 -0.25
C LEU A 335 2.97 24.73 -1.37
N CYS A 336 2.21 24.28 -2.36
CA CYS A 336 1.87 25.02 -3.56
C CYS A 336 0.39 25.43 -3.61
N GLY A 337 -0.46 24.90 -2.74
CA GLY A 337 -1.90 25.09 -2.81
C GLY A 337 -2.46 24.53 -4.11
N SER A 338 -3.07 25.38 -4.93
CA SER A 338 -3.58 25.01 -6.26
C SER A 338 -2.73 25.54 -7.42
N ASP A 339 -1.53 26.06 -7.15
CA ASP A 339 -0.61 26.58 -8.17
C ASP A 339 0.17 25.45 -8.84
N ILE A 340 -0.25 25.10 -10.06
CA ILE A 340 0.36 24.05 -10.89
C ILE A 340 1.82 24.40 -11.23
N SER A 341 2.12 25.66 -11.56
CA SER A 341 3.47 26.08 -11.96
C SER A 341 4.45 26.10 -10.79
N SER A 342 3.97 26.35 -9.56
CA SER A 342 4.77 26.15 -8.35
C SER A 342 5.03 24.67 -8.11
N ALA A 343 4.01 23.81 -8.26
CA ALA A 343 4.15 22.37 -8.06
C ALA A 343 5.09 21.72 -9.09
N GLU A 344 5.00 22.10 -10.37
CA GLU A 344 5.92 21.67 -11.44
C GLU A 344 7.38 22.01 -11.10
N ARG A 345 7.66 23.24 -10.63
CA ARG A 345 9.00 23.64 -10.19
C ARG A 345 9.49 22.82 -9.00
N LEU A 346 8.62 22.57 -8.01
CA LEU A 346 8.98 21.79 -6.83
C LEU A 346 9.36 20.34 -7.21
N VAL A 347 8.59 19.71 -8.09
CA VAL A 347 8.88 18.37 -8.63
C VAL A 347 10.15 18.37 -9.49
N LYS A 348 10.38 19.44 -10.27
CA LYS A 348 11.60 19.57 -11.08
C LYS A 348 12.87 19.66 -10.21
N ASN A 349 12.81 20.38 -9.10
CA ASN A 349 13.99 20.70 -8.28
C ASN A 349 14.31 19.67 -7.18
N ASN A 350 13.41 18.72 -6.90
CA ASN A 350 13.57 17.76 -5.81
C ASN A 350 13.32 16.33 -6.29
N SER A 351 13.87 15.33 -5.60
CA SER A 351 13.54 13.93 -5.85
C SER A 351 12.15 13.59 -5.30
N LEU A 352 11.44 12.68 -5.98
CA LEU A 352 10.10 12.26 -5.54
C LEU A 352 10.11 11.65 -4.13
N ILE A 353 11.17 10.92 -3.76
CA ILE A 353 11.31 10.39 -2.40
C ILE A 353 11.35 11.49 -1.32
N SER A 354 12.01 12.62 -1.58
CA SER A 354 12.07 13.74 -0.64
C SER A 354 10.70 14.40 -0.47
N ILE A 355 9.97 14.60 -1.59
CA ILE A 355 8.60 15.13 -1.57
C ILE A 355 7.67 14.18 -0.83
N PHE A 356 7.76 12.87 -1.09
CA PHE A 356 7.00 11.84 -0.40
C PHE A 356 7.24 11.87 1.11
N ARG A 357 8.51 11.97 1.55
CA ARG A 357 8.88 12.05 2.97
C ARG A 357 8.31 13.27 3.69
N VAL A 358 8.18 14.40 2.99
CA VAL A 358 7.46 15.58 3.50
C VAL A 358 5.96 15.27 3.65
N GLY A 359 5.33 14.74 2.61
CA GLY A 359 3.90 14.42 2.62
C GLY A 359 3.51 13.38 3.67
N PHE A 360 4.29 12.31 3.80
CA PHE A 360 4.13 11.31 4.85
C PHE A 360 4.39 11.92 6.25
N GLY A 361 5.35 12.84 6.34
CA GLY A 361 5.63 13.61 7.55
C GLY A 361 4.43 14.42 8.06
N LEU A 362 3.59 14.96 7.17
CA LEU A 362 2.36 15.66 7.57
C LEU A 362 1.38 14.73 8.28
N ALA A 363 1.20 13.50 7.78
CA ALA A 363 0.35 12.50 8.42
C ALA A 363 0.94 12.01 9.75
N LEU A 364 2.26 11.83 9.81
CA LEU A 364 2.97 11.49 11.05
C LEU A 364 2.84 12.57 12.13
N ALA A 365 2.90 13.85 11.75
CA ALA A 365 2.73 14.95 12.70
C ALA A 365 1.36 14.89 13.38
N LEU A 366 0.30 14.61 12.61
CA LEU A 366 -1.05 14.44 13.14
C LEU A 366 -1.15 13.20 14.05
N LYS A 367 -0.53 12.09 13.66
CA LYS A 367 -0.42 10.89 14.51
C LYS A 367 0.24 11.20 15.85
N TRP A 368 1.39 11.86 15.85
CA TRP A 368 2.12 12.17 17.09
C TRP A 368 1.33 13.13 17.97
N GLU A 369 0.60 14.08 17.39
CA GLU A 369 -0.33 14.91 18.15
C GLU A 369 -1.42 14.05 18.81
N ALA A 370 -2.05 13.15 18.06
CA ALA A 370 -3.08 12.26 18.58
C ALA A 370 -2.54 11.35 19.70
N GLU A 371 -1.42 10.65 19.47
CA GLU A 371 -0.79 9.79 20.48
C GLU A 371 -0.34 10.56 21.72
N GLY A 372 0.21 11.76 21.52
CA GLY A 372 0.61 12.65 22.60
C GLY A 372 -0.56 13.14 23.45
N TRP A 373 -1.73 13.35 22.83
CA TRP A 373 -2.98 13.65 23.54
C TRP A 373 -3.57 12.42 24.24
N VAL A 374 -3.66 11.26 23.58
CA VAL A 374 -4.27 10.05 24.16
C VAL A 374 -3.58 9.63 25.46
N LYS A 375 -2.26 9.75 25.55
CA LYS A 375 -1.50 9.42 26.78
C LYS A 375 -1.91 10.25 28.01
N LYS A 376 -2.47 11.45 27.80
CA LYS A 376 -2.89 12.38 28.86
C LYS A 376 -4.40 12.62 28.87
N SER A 377 -5.16 11.94 28.03
CA SER A 377 -6.59 12.17 27.89
C SER A 377 -7.37 11.58 29.06
N TRP A 378 -8.50 12.21 29.35
CA TRP A 378 -9.38 11.77 30.42
C TRP A 378 -9.97 10.39 30.11
N PHE A 379 -10.48 10.18 28.89
CA PHE A 379 -11.13 8.92 28.53
C PHE A 379 -10.17 7.72 28.66
N HIS A 380 -8.91 7.90 28.24
CA HIS A 380 -7.89 6.87 28.37
C HIS A 380 -7.53 6.61 29.84
N GLY A 381 -7.42 7.66 30.66
CA GLY A 381 -7.24 7.55 32.11
C GLY A 381 -8.37 6.79 32.84
N ARG A 382 -9.57 6.74 32.25
CA ARG A 382 -10.70 5.92 32.73
C ARG A 382 -10.74 4.51 32.15
N GLY A 383 -9.75 4.15 31.33
CA GLY A 383 -9.66 2.86 30.65
C GLY A 383 -10.78 2.65 29.64
N LEU A 384 -11.26 3.72 29.01
CA LEU A 384 -12.14 3.67 27.83
C LEU A 384 -11.28 3.59 26.57
N ASP A 385 -11.77 2.88 25.56
CA ASP A 385 -11.12 2.80 24.25
C ASP A 385 -11.71 3.84 23.26
N PHE A 386 -11.24 3.84 22.01
CA PHE A 386 -11.68 4.80 21.00
C PHE A 386 -13.16 4.67 20.62
N SER A 387 -13.80 3.51 20.81
CA SER A 387 -15.23 3.31 20.50
C SER A 387 -16.13 4.20 21.36
N PHE A 388 -15.64 4.69 22.51
CA PHE A 388 -16.34 5.66 23.34
C PHE A 388 -16.72 6.93 22.58
N TRP A 389 -15.91 7.34 21.60
CA TRP A 389 -16.16 8.53 20.77
C TRP A 389 -17.17 8.28 19.63
N GLY A 390 -17.74 7.07 19.55
CA GLY A 390 -18.63 6.65 18.47
C GLY A 390 -17.87 6.01 17.30
N ASP A 391 -18.62 5.37 16.40
CA ASP A 391 -18.03 4.49 15.37
C ASP A 391 -17.10 5.26 14.43
N GLU A 392 -17.54 6.36 13.82
CA GLU A 392 -16.72 7.11 12.86
C GLU A 392 -15.54 7.83 13.52
N TRP A 393 -15.77 8.51 14.65
CA TRP A 393 -14.73 9.29 15.31
C TRP A 393 -13.71 8.37 15.97
N GLY A 394 -14.18 7.29 16.60
CA GLY A 394 -13.34 6.25 17.15
C GLY A 394 -12.50 5.55 16.08
N ALA A 395 -13.12 5.15 14.96
CA ALA A 395 -12.41 4.51 13.86
C ALA A 395 -11.36 5.44 13.21
N THR A 396 -11.63 6.74 13.13
CA THR A 396 -10.65 7.74 12.68
C THR A 396 -9.45 7.81 13.62
N LEU A 397 -9.68 7.84 14.94
CA LEU A 397 -8.59 7.82 15.94
C LEU A 397 -7.79 6.52 15.88
N VAL A 398 -8.45 5.37 15.67
CA VAL A 398 -7.77 4.08 15.42
C VAL A 398 -6.86 4.19 14.21
N GLY A 399 -7.34 4.76 13.09
CA GLY A 399 -6.57 4.96 11.86
C GLY A 399 -5.32 5.81 12.07
N LEU A 400 -5.44 6.92 12.81
CA LEU A 400 -4.31 7.79 13.16
C LEU A 400 -3.29 7.10 14.08
N ALA A 401 -3.74 6.22 14.98
CA ALA A 401 -2.89 5.53 15.95
C ALA A 401 -2.17 4.28 15.37
N ARG A 402 -2.44 3.88 14.13
CA ARG A 402 -1.74 2.76 13.46
C ARG A 402 -0.24 3.05 13.29
N ASN A 403 0.56 1.99 13.11
CA ASN A 403 2.02 2.11 12.87
C ASN A 403 2.34 3.12 11.76
N LYS A 404 1.60 3.03 10.64
CA LYS A 404 1.54 4.03 9.58
C LYS A 404 0.13 4.63 9.63
N PRO A 405 -0.04 5.95 9.80
CA PRO A 405 -1.37 6.54 9.97
C PRO A 405 -2.19 6.39 8.69
N GLN A 406 -3.44 5.96 8.84
CA GLN A 406 -4.37 5.71 7.74
C GLN A 406 -5.68 6.47 7.96
N LEU A 407 -6.36 6.81 6.87
CA LEU A 407 -7.69 7.39 6.87
C LEU A 407 -8.74 6.28 7.03
N TYR A 408 -9.74 6.53 7.87
CA TYR A 408 -10.95 5.70 7.93
C TYR A 408 -11.87 6.02 6.75
N ALA A 409 -12.19 5.03 5.91
CA ALA A 409 -12.97 5.20 4.69
C ALA A 409 -14.42 4.72 4.79
N GLY A 410 -14.84 4.18 5.95
CA GLY A 410 -16.22 3.74 6.18
C GLY A 410 -16.66 2.53 5.35
N PHE A 411 -15.75 1.57 5.11
CA PHE A 411 -15.98 0.39 4.25
C PHE A 411 -16.43 0.75 2.82
N LYS A 412 -15.77 1.72 2.20
CA LYS A 412 -15.93 2.00 0.76
C LYS A 412 -14.94 1.15 -0.04
N ASP A 413 -15.37 0.65 -1.19
CA ASP A 413 -14.55 -0.12 -2.13
C ASP A 413 -13.85 -1.36 -1.52
N GLY A 414 -14.45 -1.97 -0.49
CA GLY A 414 -13.92 -3.17 0.17
C GLY A 414 -12.83 -2.91 1.21
N GLU A 415 -12.51 -1.64 1.51
CA GLU A 415 -11.48 -1.26 2.49
C GLU A 415 -12.04 -0.37 3.60
N GLU A 416 -11.79 -0.77 4.84
CA GLU A 416 -12.13 0.05 6.01
C GLU A 416 -11.15 1.22 6.20
N TYR A 417 -9.88 0.99 5.87
CA TYR A 417 -8.79 1.95 6.03
C TYR A 417 -7.95 2.02 4.77
N ARG A 418 -7.54 3.24 4.39
CA ARG A 418 -6.64 3.49 3.26
C ARG A 418 -5.62 4.57 3.58
N ASP A 419 -4.59 4.67 2.74
CA ASP A 419 -3.64 5.78 2.79
C ASP A 419 -4.30 7.12 2.41
N PHE A 420 -3.72 8.21 2.93
CA PHE A 420 -4.19 9.57 2.63
C PHE A 420 -3.84 9.96 1.19
N GLN A 421 -4.74 10.70 0.53
CA GLN A 421 -4.61 11.10 -0.87
C GLN A 421 -4.62 12.61 -1.09
N GLY A 422 -5.08 13.40 -0.11
CA GLY A 422 -5.14 14.86 -0.22
C GLY A 422 -5.15 15.56 1.13
N ILE A 423 -4.80 16.84 1.12
CA ILE A 423 -4.65 17.65 2.34
C ILE A 423 -5.97 17.88 3.05
N SER A 424 -7.08 17.92 2.31
CA SER A 424 -8.42 18.05 2.86
C SER A 424 -8.78 16.89 3.82
N GLU A 425 -8.37 15.67 3.47
CA GLU A 425 -8.59 14.47 4.30
C GLU A 425 -7.82 14.55 5.62
N LEU A 426 -6.59 15.08 5.57
CA LEU A 426 -5.77 15.30 6.75
C LEU A 426 -6.33 16.43 7.62
N ASP A 427 -6.81 17.51 7.00
CA ASP A 427 -7.47 18.62 7.68
C ASP A 427 -8.78 18.18 8.34
N ASP A 428 -9.55 17.29 7.71
CA ASP A 428 -10.74 16.66 8.30
C ASP A 428 -10.39 15.85 9.54
N CYS A 429 -9.36 15.01 9.45
CA CYS A 429 -8.88 14.24 10.61
C CYS A 429 -8.37 15.14 11.73
N ASN A 430 -7.66 16.22 11.40
CA ASN A 430 -7.20 17.22 12.37
C ASN A 430 -8.37 17.93 13.04
N ARG A 431 -9.37 18.39 12.27
CA ARG A 431 -10.60 18.99 12.82
C ARG A 431 -11.31 18.04 13.78
N LEU A 432 -11.45 16.77 13.39
CA LEU A 432 -12.04 15.74 14.24
C LEU A 432 -11.23 15.54 15.53
N LEU A 433 -9.91 15.43 15.43
CA LEU A 433 -9.03 15.31 16.59
C LEU A 433 -9.22 16.49 17.55
N LYS A 434 -9.21 17.73 17.07
CA LYS A 434 -9.43 18.93 17.91
C LYS A 434 -10.79 18.92 18.59
N ARG A 435 -11.85 18.49 17.89
CA ARG A 435 -13.20 18.34 18.44
C ARG A 435 -13.23 17.35 19.59
N VAL A 436 -12.64 16.17 19.40
CA VAL A 436 -12.56 15.14 20.43
C VAL A 436 -11.72 15.62 21.62
N MET A 437 -10.58 16.27 21.39
CA MET A 437 -9.76 16.86 22.46
C MET A 437 -10.54 17.89 23.30
N ALA A 438 -11.38 18.70 22.67
CA ALA A 438 -12.22 19.68 23.37
C ALA A 438 -13.32 18.99 24.21
N LEU A 439 -13.95 17.95 23.66
CA LEU A 439 -14.95 17.17 24.39
C LEU A 439 -14.33 16.38 25.55
N ASP A 440 -13.15 15.80 25.38
CA ASP A 440 -12.44 15.08 26.43
C ASP A 440 -12.18 15.97 27.66
N LYS A 441 -11.72 17.20 27.44
CA LYS A 441 -11.58 18.21 28.50
C LYS A 441 -12.90 18.59 29.15
N LEU A 442 -13.98 18.72 28.37
CA LEU A 442 -15.31 18.97 28.91
C LEU A 442 -15.75 17.79 29.80
N MET A 443 -15.56 16.56 29.35
CA MET A 443 -15.92 15.35 30.10
C MET A 443 -15.14 15.23 31.41
N GLU A 444 -13.84 15.52 31.39
CA GLU A 444 -13.00 15.61 32.60
C GLU A 444 -13.60 16.58 33.62
N ARG A 445 -13.98 17.79 33.14
CA ARG A 445 -14.56 18.82 34.00
C ARG A 445 -15.92 18.42 34.56
N LEU A 446 -16.77 17.79 33.76
CA LEU A 446 -18.10 17.35 34.17
C LEU A 446 -18.03 16.21 35.18
N GLU A 447 -17.09 15.26 35.04
CA GLU A 447 -16.90 14.19 36.02
C GLU A 447 -16.45 14.73 37.39
N GLY A 448 -15.65 15.81 37.40
CA GLY A 448 -15.30 16.51 38.64
C GLY A 448 -16.51 17.07 39.41
N LEU A 449 -17.65 17.26 38.73
CA LEU A 449 -18.88 17.81 39.32
C LEU A 449 -19.98 16.75 39.52
N TYR A 450 -19.99 15.72 38.69
CA TYR A 450 -21.02 14.68 38.67
C TYR A 450 -20.38 13.30 38.64
N THR A 451 -20.81 12.41 39.54
CA THR A 451 -20.26 11.05 39.60
C THR A 451 -20.54 10.26 38.32
N LEU A 452 -19.49 9.77 37.66
CA LEU A 452 -19.58 8.91 36.49
C LEU A 452 -19.48 7.43 36.88
N ASN A 453 -20.37 6.60 36.34
CA ASN A 453 -20.26 5.15 36.46
C ASN A 453 -19.64 4.56 35.17
N VAL A 454 -18.32 4.47 35.15
CA VAL A 454 -17.56 3.93 34.00
C VAL A 454 -17.94 2.48 33.68
N LYS A 455 -18.27 1.68 34.70
CA LYS A 455 -18.67 0.28 34.51
C LYS A 455 -19.93 0.19 33.65
N ARG A 456 -20.91 1.07 33.87
CA ARG A 456 -22.12 1.14 33.04
C ARG A 456 -21.77 1.37 31.57
N ILE A 457 -20.86 2.30 31.28
CA ILE A 457 -20.45 2.64 29.90
C ILE A 457 -19.85 1.42 29.20
N LYS A 458 -18.97 0.69 29.90
CA LYS A 458 -18.33 -0.53 29.38
C LYS A 458 -19.34 -1.65 29.15
N ASP A 459 -20.20 -1.90 30.14
CA ASP A 459 -21.20 -2.98 30.08
C ASP A 459 -22.23 -2.74 28.97
N SER A 460 -22.61 -1.48 28.71
CA SER A 460 -23.58 -1.11 27.68
C SER A 460 -22.98 -0.67 26.35
N GLN A 461 -21.64 -0.73 26.21
CA GLN A 461 -20.89 -0.23 25.04
C GLN A 461 -21.39 1.15 24.56
N SER A 462 -21.72 2.04 25.51
CA SER A 462 -22.29 3.34 25.18
C SER A 462 -21.22 4.35 24.83
N THR A 463 -21.53 5.20 23.86
CA THR A 463 -20.67 6.33 23.49
C THR A 463 -20.78 7.47 24.50
N PHE A 464 -20.10 8.58 24.25
CA PHE A 464 -20.18 9.79 25.06
C PHE A 464 -21.56 10.49 25.00
N HIS A 465 -22.38 10.25 23.97
CA HIS A 465 -23.61 11.00 23.73
C HIS A 465 -24.60 10.96 24.91
N PRO A 466 -24.95 9.79 25.49
CA PRO A 466 -25.87 9.73 26.62
C PRO A 466 -25.42 10.54 27.83
N LEU A 467 -24.11 10.74 28.03
CA LEU A 467 -23.60 11.52 29.16
C LEU A 467 -24.00 13.00 29.02
N LEU A 468 -23.84 13.57 27.83
CA LEU A 468 -24.19 14.97 27.58
C LEU A 468 -25.72 15.15 27.62
N PHE A 469 -26.45 14.35 26.86
CA PHE A 469 -27.89 14.54 26.72
C PHE A 469 -28.68 14.17 27.97
N ASN A 470 -28.28 13.16 28.74
CA ASN A 470 -28.95 12.89 30.02
C ASN A 470 -28.69 14.00 31.04
N LEU A 471 -27.48 14.57 31.09
CA LEU A 471 -27.19 15.71 31.96
C LEU A 471 -28.06 16.92 31.59
N PHE A 472 -28.13 17.25 30.31
CA PHE A 472 -28.96 18.34 29.80
C PHE A 472 -30.46 18.08 30.04
N ALA A 473 -30.94 16.88 29.71
CA ALA A 473 -32.33 16.47 29.91
C ALA A 473 -32.77 16.61 31.38
N ARG A 474 -31.92 16.17 32.32
CA ARG A 474 -32.22 16.25 33.74
C ARG A 474 -32.31 17.70 34.22
N LYS A 475 -31.43 18.59 33.74
CA LYS A 475 -31.52 20.03 34.02
C LYS A 475 -32.79 20.64 33.44
N SER A 476 -33.10 20.38 32.17
CA SER A 476 -34.31 20.90 31.51
C SER A 476 -35.60 20.44 32.19
N LEU A 477 -35.60 19.23 32.79
CA LEU A 477 -36.72 18.71 33.57
C LEU A 477 -36.69 19.10 35.06
N LYS A 478 -35.73 19.90 35.51
CA LYS A 478 -35.51 20.31 36.91
C LYS A 478 -35.30 19.12 37.86
N LEU A 479 -34.67 18.05 37.37
CA LEU A 479 -34.22 16.90 38.16
C LEU A 479 -32.81 17.16 38.72
N LYS A 480 -32.37 16.33 39.69
CA LYS A 480 -30.99 16.38 40.19
C LYS A 480 -30.01 16.17 39.01
N PRO A 481 -29.12 17.13 38.70
CA PRO A 481 -28.17 17.00 37.59
C PRO A 481 -27.22 15.80 37.78
N GLY A 482 -26.84 15.17 36.68
CA GLY A 482 -25.92 14.03 36.63
C GLY A 482 -26.10 13.18 35.39
N PHE A 483 -25.28 12.14 35.24
CA PHE A 483 -25.28 11.27 34.04
C PHE A 483 -26.31 10.13 34.08
N SER A 484 -27.16 10.09 35.11
CA SER A 484 -28.11 8.97 35.26
C SER A 484 -29.18 8.96 34.16
N GLY A 485 -29.71 7.77 33.90
CA GLY A 485 -30.89 7.55 33.06
C GLY A 485 -32.08 8.46 33.40
N ILE A 486 -32.95 8.70 32.43
CA ILE A 486 -34.29 9.26 32.64
C ILE A 486 -35.33 8.18 32.37
N SER A 487 -36.48 8.21 33.04
CA SER A 487 -37.54 7.23 32.78
C SER A 487 -38.27 7.52 31.46
N SER A 488 -38.97 6.53 30.89
CA SER A 488 -39.77 6.71 29.67
C SER A 488 -40.79 7.85 29.79
N HIS A 489 -41.39 8.04 30.98
CA HIS A 489 -42.27 9.18 31.26
C HIS A 489 -41.51 10.53 31.22
N GLN A 490 -40.30 10.58 31.79
CA GLN A 490 -39.45 11.77 31.76
C GLN A 490 -38.98 12.10 30.34
N ALA A 491 -38.62 11.09 29.54
CA ALA A 491 -38.25 11.26 28.13
C ALA A 491 -39.40 11.89 27.33
N ARG A 492 -40.64 11.40 27.47
CA ARG A 492 -41.82 12.01 26.81
C ARG A 492 -42.02 13.47 27.22
N LYS A 493 -41.84 13.78 28.50
CA LYS A 493 -41.93 15.15 29.02
C LYS A 493 -40.83 16.05 28.44
N LEU A 494 -39.60 15.54 28.32
CA LEU A 494 -38.48 16.25 27.70
C LEU A 494 -38.81 16.59 26.24
N PHE A 495 -39.16 15.61 25.42
CA PHE A 495 -39.46 15.86 24.01
C PHE A 495 -40.70 16.73 23.80
N GLY A 496 -41.69 16.68 24.71
CA GLY A 496 -42.80 17.63 24.73
C GLY A 496 -42.34 19.08 24.94
N HIS A 497 -41.34 19.27 25.80
CA HIS A 497 -40.73 20.59 26.04
C HIS A 497 -39.84 21.04 24.87
N LEU A 498 -38.95 20.17 24.38
CA LEU A 498 -38.01 20.48 23.30
C LEU A 498 -38.73 20.84 22.00
N ARG A 499 -39.86 20.19 21.69
CA ARG A 499 -40.60 20.36 20.43
C ARG A 499 -41.64 21.47 20.46
N ALA A 500 -41.78 22.19 21.57
CA ALA A 500 -42.77 23.27 21.75
C ALA A 500 -44.21 22.92 21.29
N GLY A 501 -44.62 21.65 21.40
CA GLY A 501 -45.96 21.19 20.99
C GLY A 501 -46.13 20.85 19.49
N GLY A 502 -45.06 20.74 18.71
CA GLY A 502 -45.10 20.28 17.32
C GLY A 502 -45.86 18.95 17.17
N SER A 503 -46.88 18.93 16.31
CA SER A 503 -47.83 17.82 16.21
C SER A 503 -47.52 16.81 15.09
N LYS A 504 -46.64 17.16 14.14
CA LYS A 504 -46.26 16.32 13.01
C LYS A 504 -44.75 16.38 12.75
N PRO A 505 -44.13 15.28 12.27
CA PRO A 505 -42.73 15.28 11.84
C PRO A 505 -42.55 16.06 10.51
N PRO A 506 -41.34 16.58 10.22
CA PRO A 506 -40.15 16.54 11.07
C PRO A 506 -40.31 17.45 12.31
N TYR A 507 -40.09 16.87 13.50
CA TYR A 507 -40.23 17.56 14.76
C TYR A 507 -39.04 18.49 14.98
N GLN A 508 -39.28 19.79 14.92
CA GLN A 508 -38.25 20.79 15.18
C GLN A 508 -38.06 21.03 16.69
N MET A 509 -36.86 21.48 17.07
CA MET A 509 -36.51 21.84 18.46
C MET A 509 -35.92 23.27 18.53
N PRO A 510 -36.70 24.30 18.16
CA PRO A 510 -36.17 25.65 17.97
C PRO A 510 -35.62 26.27 19.28
N GLY A 511 -34.45 26.91 19.19
CA GLY A 511 -33.80 27.62 20.31
C GLY A 511 -33.10 26.72 21.34
N PHE A 512 -33.26 25.40 21.27
CA PHE A 512 -32.62 24.49 22.21
C PHE A 512 -31.16 24.15 21.85
N GLU A 513 -30.73 24.35 20.59
CA GLU A 513 -29.31 24.27 20.21
C GLU A 513 -28.49 25.29 21.01
N GLU A 514 -28.90 26.55 20.99
CA GLU A 514 -28.22 27.65 21.68
C GLU A 514 -28.23 27.44 23.19
N ALA A 515 -29.33 26.92 23.74
CA ALA A 515 -29.45 26.60 25.16
C ALA A 515 -28.50 25.45 25.56
N PHE A 516 -28.42 24.40 24.75
CA PHE A 516 -27.52 23.26 24.97
C PHE A 516 -26.05 23.70 24.92
N VAL A 517 -25.67 24.42 23.87
CA VAL A 517 -24.31 24.93 23.69
C VAL A 517 -23.93 25.86 24.84
N LYS A 518 -24.79 26.83 25.19
CA LYS A 518 -24.54 27.77 26.28
C LYS A 518 -24.40 27.07 27.64
N ASP A 519 -25.20 26.05 27.91
CA ASP A 519 -25.11 25.28 29.16
C ASP A 519 -23.75 24.59 29.29
N PHE A 520 -23.28 23.89 28.26
CA PHE A 520 -22.00 23.18 28.30
C PHE A 520 -20.79 24.11 28.27
N LEU A 521 -20.86 25.24 27.56
CA LEU A 521 -19.78 26.23 27.57
C LEU A 521 -19.55 26.84 28.97
N SER A 522 -20.59 26.96 29.80
CA SER A 522 -20.47 27.49 31.17
C SER A 522 -19.55 26.68 32.10
N TYR A 523 -19.24 25.43 31.73
CA TYR A 523 -18.32 24.59 32.50
C TYR A 523 -16.85 24.87 32.22
N VAL A 524 -16.56 25.58 31.13
CA VAL A 524 -15.21 25.73 30.58
C VAL A 524 -14.80 27.18 30.37
N ASP A 525 -15.37 28.12 31.13
CA ASP A 525 -15.11 29.57 31.05
C ASP A 525 -13.63 29.98 31.21
N HIS A 526 -12.77 29.07 31.65
CA HIS A 526 -11.32 29.25 31.86
C HIS A 526 -10.45 28.66 30.73
N LEU A 527 -11.04 28.05 29.71
CA LEU A 527 -10.30 27.54 28.55
C LEU A 527 -9.90 28.69 27.61
N GLU A 528 -8.81 28.46 26.86
CA GLU A 528 -8.37 29.38 25.81
C GLU A 528 -9.47 29.60 24.75
N ALA A 529 -9.58 30.82 24.24
CA ALA A 529 -10.63 31.22 23.30
C ALA A 529 -10.74 30.29 22.06
N GLY A 530 -9.61 29.79 21.55
CA GLY A 530 -9.60 28.83 20.44
C GLY A 530 -10.24 27.48 20.80
N SER A 531 -9.99 26.96 22.01
CA SER A 531 -10.62 25.72 22.48
C SER A 531 -12.13 25.89 22.70
N VAL A 532 -12.55 27.07 23.17
CA VAL A 532 -13.97 27.41 23.36
C VAL A 532 -14.71 27.46 22.01
N ALA A 533 -14.10 28.02 20.97
CA ALA A 533 -14.68 28.05 19.63
C ALA A 533 -14.88 26.63 19.07
N VAL A 534 -13.86 25.77 19.16
CA VAL A 534 -13.96 24.36 18.73
C VAL A 534 -15.03 23.62 19.52
N LEU A 535 -15.10 23.83 20.84
CA LEU A 535 -16.12 23.19 21.67
C LEU A 535 -17.53 23.65 21.31
N LYS A 536 -17.71 24.94 21.04
CA LYS A 536 -18.99 25.49 20.57
C LYS A 536 -19.44 24.79 19.28
N ASP A 537 -18.54 24.69 18.30
CA ASP A 537 -18.84 24.10 17.00
C ASP A 537 -19.19 22.61 17.11
N VAL A 538 -18.46 21.84 17.92
CA VAL A 538 -18.76 20.40 18.09
C VAL A 538 -20.05 20.17 18.88
N LEU A 539 -20.36 20.98 19.89
CA LEU A 539 -21.64 20.87 20.61
C LEU A 539 -22.83 21.18 19.71
N SER A 540 -22.70 22.19 18.83
CA SER A 540 -23.68 22.49 17.79
C SER A 540 -23.85 21.32 16.81
N LEU A 541 -22.76 20.71 16.35
CA LEU A 541 -22.79 19.52 15.48
C LEU A 541 -23.53 18.36 16.16
N ILE A 542 -23.16 18.01 17.39
CA ILE A 542 -23.79 16.93 18.18
C ILE A 542 -25.29 17.20 18.40
N TRP A 543 -25.68 18.46 18.61
CA TRP A 543 -27.10 18.82 18.74
C TRP A 543 -27.88 18.62 17.44
N ARG A 544 -27.28 18.90 16.29
CA ARG A 544 -27.91 18.65 14.98
C ARG A 544 -28.07 17.17 14.72
N GLU A 545 -27.03 16.37 14.96
CA GLU A 545 -27.11 14.90 14.87
C GLU A 545 -28.22 14.33 15.76
N PHE A 546 -28.33 14.84 17.00
CA PHE A 546 -29.45 14.50 17.88
C PHE A 546 -30.79 14.93 17.28
N SER A 547 -30.91 16.15 16.79
CA SER A 547 -32.16 16.65 16.22
C SER A 547 -32.61 15.81 15.02
N GLU A 548 -31.70 15.48 14.11
CA GLU A 548 -31.93 14.64 12.92
C GLU A 548 -32.36 13.22 13.31
N GLU A 549 -31.70 12.59 14.29
CA GLU A 549 -32.06 11.25 14.79
C GLU A 549 -33.51 11.20 15.32
N TYR A 550 -33.98 12.28 15.97
CA TYR A 550 -35.30 12.32 16.61
C TYR A 550 -36.37 13.10 15.83
N GLU A 551 -36.08 13.66 14.65
CA GLU A 551 -37.04 14.50 13.93
C GLU A 551 -38.24 13.69 13.39
N TRP A 552 -38.06 12.40 13.10
CA TRP A 552 -39.12 11.50 12.63
C TRP A 552 -39.71 10.61 13.73
N VAL A 553 -39.17 10.68 14.96
CA VAL A 553 -39.55 9.78 16.06
C VAL A 553 -40.70 10.39 16.87
N SER A 554 -41.87 9.73 16.87
CA SER A 554 -43.02 10.18 17.67
C SER A 554 -42.79 9.95 19.17
N GLN A 555 -43.40 10.78 20.03
CA GLN A 555 -43.28 10.65 21.49
C GLN A 555 -43.75 9.29 22.04
N LYS A 556 -44.63 8.60 21.31
CA LYS A 556 -45.15 7.28 21.69
C LYS A 556 -44.15 6.14 21.41
N ASN A 557 -43.17 6.37 20.54
CA ASN A 557 -42.19 5.38 20.11
C ASN A 557 -40.81 5.62 20.74
N LEU A 558 -40.70 6.50 21.75
CA LEU A 558 -39.47 6.72 22.52
C LEU A 558 -39.24 5.54 23.48
N ASP A 559 -38.90 4.38 22.93
CA ASP A 559 -38.62 3.13 23.66
C ASP A 559 -37.10 2.81 23.65
N GLU A 560 -36.72 1.68 24.27
CA GLU A 560 -35.33 1.21 24.43
C GLU A 560 -34.51 1.10 23.14
N LYS A 561 -35.14 1.14 21.95
CA LYS A 561 -34.46 1.11 20.65
C LYS A 561 -33.81 2.44 20.24
N PHE A 562 -34.11 3.54 20.93
CA PHE A 562 -33.57 4.88 20.63
C PHE A 562 -32.54 5.35 21.69
N GLN A 563 -31.66 4.45 22.13
CA GLN A 563 -30.70 4.72 23.22
C GLN A 563 -29.38 5.39 22.78
N ARG A 564 -29.19 5.68 21.47
CA ARG A 564 -27.94 6.24 20.94
C ARG A 564 -27.50 7.50 21.68
N PHE A 565 -28.45 8.41 21.93
CA PHE A 565 -28.19 9.69 22.60
C PHE A 565 -28.75 9.77 24.02
N LEU A 566 -29.64 8.87 24.46
CA LEU A 566 -30.27 8.97 25.77
C LEU A 566 -30.35 7.59 26.45
N TRP A 567 -29.92 7.52 27.70
CA TRP A 567 -30.25 6.35 28.53
C TRP A 567 -31.66 6.49 29.08
N ILE A 568 -32.58 5.70 28.53
CA ILE A 568 -33.96 5.59 29.00
C ILE A 568 -34.09 4.32 29.85
N THR A 569 -34.49 4.47 31.11
CA THR A 569 -34.79 3.33 31.99
C THR A 569 -36.27 3.04 31.94
N SER A 570 -36.60 1.75 31.77
CA SER A 570 -37.95 1.20 31.75
C SER A 570 -38.76 1.58 32.99
#